data_AF-A0A388RN00-F1
#
_entry.id   AF-A0A388RN00-F1
#
_cell.length_a   1.000
_cell.length_b   1.000
_cell.length_c   1.000
_cell.angle_alpha   90.00
_cell.angle_beta   90.00
_cell.angle_gamma   90.00
#
_symmetry.space_group_name_H-M   'P 1'
#
loop_
_entity.id
_entity.type
_entity.pdbx_description
1 polymer ?
#
loop_
_entity_poly.entity_id
_entity_poly.type
_entity_poly.pdbx_seq_one_letter_code
_entity_poly.pdbx_strand_id
1 'polypeptide(L)'
;MTQDPVFPRKTPTDDDAILRREAIRWMAELPEAVRPVELGRAFPRIVNTVAAKWFDAVGCREYLSGLQFDDRGGRQGFSFAVVQEIAALREHFDAVYPPGHDVWQKAFDAGQR
;
A
#
# COMPACT_ATOMS: atom_id res chain seq x y z
N MET A 1 27.62 -23.88 13.16
CA MET A 1 26.32 -24.20 12.56
C MET A 1 25.34 -23.12 13.01
N THR A 2 25.24 -22.04 12.25
CA THR A 2 24.32 -20.92 12.50
C THR A 2 22.98 -21.27 11.86
N GLN A 3 21.92 -21.43 12.67
CA GLN A 3 20.56 -21.55 12.15
C GLN A 3 20.12 -20.17 11.66
N ASP A 4 19.99 -20.01 10.35
CA ASP A 4 19.22 -18.91 9.78
C ASP A 4 17.75 -19.03 10.25
N PRO A 5 17.16 -17.99 10.85
CA PRO A 5 15.74 -18.00 11.17
C PRO A 5 14.96 -17.97 9.86
N VAL A 6 14.43 -19.12 9.47
CA VAL A 6 13.45 -19.25 8.39
C VAL A 6 12.18 -18.52 8.85
N PHE A 7 12.03 -17.26 8.45
CA PHE A 7 10.75 -16.57 8.58
C PHE A 7 9.72 -17.38 7.77
N PRO A 8 8.67 -17.94 8.40
CA PRO A 8 7.67 -18.70 7.67
C PRO A 8 7.06 -17.76 6.63
N ARG A 9 7.23 -18.08 5.35
CA ARG A 9 6.47 -17.43 4.28
C ARG A 9 5.00 -17.67 4.61
N LYS A 10 4.25 -16.64 4.99
CA LYS A 10 2.79 -16.71 5.02
C LYS A 10 2.36 -17.23 3.64
N THR A 11 1.84 -18.45 3.61
CA THR A 11 1.24 -19.02 2.42
C THR A 11 0.14 -18.05 1.99
N PRO A 12 0.17 -17.48 0.78
CA PRO A 12 -0.91 -16.63 0.32
C PRO A 12 -2.20 -17.45 0.40
N THR A 13 -3.09 -17.04 1.30
CA THR A 13 -4.44 -17.59 1.40
C THR A 13 -5.23 -17.19 0.16
N ASP A 14 -6.21 -17.97 -0.27
CA ASP A 14 -7.08 -17.61 -1.42
C ASP A 14 -7.68 -16.20 -1.30
N ASP A 15 -7.90 -15.73 -0.06
CA ASP A 15 -8.35 -14.36 0.25
C ASP A 15 -7.38 -13.25 -0.20
N ASP A 16 -6.10 -13.56 -0.42
CA ASP A 16 -5.09 -12.61 -0.94
C ASP A 16 -5.15 -12.47 -2.46
N ALA A 17 -5.83 -13.40 -3.15
CA ALA A 17 -5.99 -13.43 -4.60
C ALA A 17 -7.29 -12.75 -5.08
N ILE A 18 -8.13 -12.25 -4.17
CA ILE A 18 -9.44 -11.68 -4.50
C ILE A 18 -9.53 -10.23 -4.02
N LEU A 19 -10.04 -9.34 -4.87
CA LEU A 19 -10.39 -7.98 -4.46
C LEU A 19 -11.64 -8.01 -3.58
N ARG A 20 -11.53 -7.42 -2.39
CA ARG A 20 -12.64 -7.34 -1.45
C ARG A 20 -13.66 -6.31 -1.91
N ARG A 21 -14.92 -6.48 -1.49
CA ARG A 21 -16.02 -5.57 -1.87
C ARG A 21 -15.72 -4.12 -1.46
N GLU A 22 -15.11 -3.93 -0.30
CA GLU A 22 -14.71 -2.62 0.23
C GLU A 22 -13.65 -1.98 -0.66
N ALA A 23 -12.67 -2.75 -1.12
CA ALA A 23 -11.64 -2.28 -2.03
C ALA A 23 -12.21 -1.91 -3.40
N ILE A 24 -13.15 -2.70 -3.94
CA ILE A 24 -13.85 -2.40 -5.19
C ILE A 24 -14.63 -1.07 -5.08
N ARG A 25 -15.35 -0.88 -3.98
CA ARG A 25 -16.08 0.38 -3.73
C ARG A 25 -15.12 1.56 -3.63
N TRP A 26 -14.07 1.42 -2.84
CA TRP A 26 -13.03 2.44 -2.69
C TRP A 26 -12.41 2.82 -4.04
N MET A 27 -12.08 1.84 -4.89
CA MET A 27 -11.58 2.12 -6.25
C MET A 27 -12.58 2.91 -7.10
N ALA A 28 -13.88 2.66 -6.95
CA ALA A 28 -14.91 3.39 -7.70
C ALA A 28 -15.05 4.85 -7.24
N GLU A 29 -14.74 5.15 -5.98
CA GLU A 29 -14.76 6.50 -5.41
C GLU A 29 -13.57 7.36 -5.86
N LEU A 30 -12.47 6.74 -6.28
CA LEU A 30 -11.31 7.45 -6.81
C LEU A 30 -11.59 8.07 -8.19
N PRO A 31 -10.94 9.22 -8.52
CA PRO A 31 -10.88 9.74 -9.87
C PRO A 31 -10.34 8.69 -10.85
N GLU A 32 -10.90 8.61 -12.06
CA GLU A 32 -10.55 7.59 -13.05
C GLU A 32 -9.04 7.51 -13.33
N ALA A 33 -8.37 8.66 -13.41
CA ALA A 33 -6.94 8.77 -13.71
C ALA A 33 -6.01 8.14 -12.64
N VAL A 34 -6.51 7.87 -11.43
CA VAL A 34 -5.70 7.37 -10.30
C VAL A 34 -6.18 6.01 -9.78
N ARG A 35 -7.13 5.38 -10.47
CA ARG A 35 -7.62 4.05 -10.09
C ARG A 35 -6.55 2.98 -10.31
N PRO A 36 -6.22 2.15 -9.31
CA PRO A 36 -5.20 1.11 -9.43
C PRO A 36 -5.76 -0.16 -10.10
N VAL A 37 -6.05 -0.10 -11.41
CA VAL A 37 -6.73 -1.18 -12.14
C VAL A 37 -5.79 -2.37 -12.38
N GLU A 38 -4.62 -2.13 -12.96
CA GLU A 38 -3.64 -3.17 -13.25
C GLU A 38 -3.00 -3.72 -11.95
N LEU A 39 -2.78 -2.85 -10.96
CA LEU A 39 -2.37 -3.24 -9.62
C LEU A 39 -3.43 -4.10 -8.94
N GLY A 40 -4.72 -3.79 -9.09
CA GLY A 40 -5.81 -4.59 -8.56
C GLY A 40 -5.96 -5.95 -9.24
N ARG A 41 -5.69 -6.03 -10.55
CA ARG A 41 -5.68 -7.29 -11.31
C ARG A 41 -4.51 -8.19 -10.92
N ALA A 42 -3.30 -7.63 -10.84
CA ALA A 42 -2.09 -8.41 -10.60
C ALA A 42 -1.83 -8.67 -9.11
N PHE A 43 -2.21 -7.74 -8.24
CA PHE A 43 -1.92 -7.78 -6.81
C PHE A 43 -3.12 -7.34 -5.94
N PRO A 44 -4.24 -8.09 -5.94
CA PRO A 44 -5.44 -7.76 -5.16
C PRO A 44 -5.17 -7.44 -3.68
N ARG A 45 -4.29 -8.20 -3.01
CA ARG A 45 -3.90 -7.94 -1.62
C ARG A 45 -3.34 -6.53 -1.37
N ILE A 46 -2.63 -5.95 -2.35
CA ILE A 46 -2.03 -4.62 -2.19
C ILE A 46 -3.16 -3.60 -2.17
N VAL A 47 -4.05 -3.67 -3.16
CA VAL A 47 -5.23 -2.80 -3.24
C VAL A 47 -6.13 -2.95 -2.01
N ASN A 48 -6.38 -4.17 -1.55
CA ASN A 48 -7.13 -4.43 -0.31
C ASN A 48 -6.47 -3.75 0.90
N THR A 49 -5.14 -3.82 0.99
CA THR A 49 -4.39 -3.20 2.08
C THR A 49 -4.44 -1.68 2.02
N VAL A 50 -4.29 -1.09 0.83
CA VAL A 50 -4.39 0.36 0.64
C VAL A 50 -5.79 0.84 1.02
N ALA A 51 -6.85 0.21 0.51
CA ALA A 51 -8.22 0.56 0.83
C ALA A 51 -8.49 0.52 2.34
N ALA A 52 -8.02 -0.54 3.02
CA ALA A 52 -8.18 -0.68 4.47
C ALA A 52 -7.41 0.39 5.28
N LYS A 53 -6.31 0.90 4.73
CA LYS A 53 -5.45 1.90 5.38
C LYS A 53 -5.73 3.33 4.94
N TRP A 54 -6.61 3.56 3.95
CA TRP A 54 -6.71 4.85 3.25
C TRP A 54 -6.90 6.06 4.18
N PHE A 55 -7.60 5.89 5.31
CA PHE A 55 -7.84 6.94 6.29
C PHE A 55 -6.80 6.99 7.43
N ASP A 56 -5.95 5.98 7.56
CA ASP A 56 -4.76 5.99 8.41
C ASP A 56 -3.64 6.66 7.60
N ALA A 57 -3.60 8.00 7.64
CA ALA A 57 -2.76 8.79 6.75
C ALA A 57 -1.28 8.38 6.84
N VAL A 58 -0.77 8.23 8.06
CA VAL A 58 0.60 7.80 8.34
C VAL A 58 0.85 6.38 7.82
N GLY A 59 0.01 5.42 8.19
CA GLY A 59 0.22 4.02 7.80
C GLY A 59 0.01 3.76 6.31
N CYS A 60 -0.91 4.47 5.65
CA CYS A 60 -1.10 4.39 4.21
C CYS A 60 0.09 4.99 3.46
N ARG A 61 0.57 6.16 3.91
CA ARG A 61 1.77 6.81 3.36
C ARG A 61 2.97 5.88 3.45
N GLU A 62 3.25 5.31 4.62
CA GLU A 62 4.38 4.39 4.81
C GLU A 62 4.25 3.15 3.93
N TYR A 63 3.04 2.60 3.80
CA TYR A 63 2.79 1.46 2.93
C TYR A 63 3.04 1.77 1.45
N LEU A 64 2.47 2.87 0.93
CA LEU A 64 2.66 3.31 -0.47
C LEU A 64 4.12 3.68 -0.77
N SER A 65 4.85 4.25 0.19
CA SER A 65 6.29 4.48 0.05
C SER A 65 7.03 3.15 -0.04
N GLY A 66 6.72 2.18 0.82
CA GLY A 66 7.36 0.86 0.84
C GLY A 66 7.10 0.02 -0.42
N LEU A 67 6.09 0.33 -1.23
CA LEU A 67 5.89 -0.30 -2.54
C LEU A 67 6.86 0.21 -3.61
N GLN A 68 7.39 1.42 -3.45
CA GLN A 68 8.27 2.06 -4.43
C GLN A 68 9.75 1.80 -4.17
N PHE A 69 10.13 1.56 -2.91
CA PHE A 69 11.50 1.26 -2.53
C PHE A 69 11.70 -0.25 -2.36
N ASP A 70 12.52 -0.84 -3.22
CA ASP A 70 12.97 -2.23 -3.05
C ASP A 70 14.08 -2.29 -1.99
N ASP A 71 13.70 -2.35 -0.72
CA ASP A 71 14.65 -2.46 0.40
C ASP A 71 15.01 -3.93 0.71
N ARG A 72 14.53 -4.88 -0.10
CA ARG A 72 14.68 -6.33 0.17
C ARG A 72 14.93 -7.06 -1.15
N GLY A 73 16.17 -6.99 -1.61
CA GLY A 73 16.62 -7.61 -2.86
C GLY A 73 16.10 -9.04 -3.07
N GLY A 74 15.75 -9.35 -4.31
CA GLY A 74 15.28 -10.67 -4.73
C GLY A 74 13.84 -10.73 -5.25
N ARG A 75 13.16 -9.59 -5.49
CA ARG A 75 11.86 -9.56 -6.17
C ARG A 75 12.03 -9.16 -7.65
N GLN A 76 11.25 -9.80 -8.53
CA GLN A 76 10.92 -9.19 -9.83
C GLN A 76 10.09 -7.94 -9.52
N GLY A 77 10.61 -6.75 -9.86
CA GLY A 77 9.90 -5.49 -9.66
C GLY A 77 8.53 -5.46 -10.35
N PHE A 78 7.80 -4.37 -10.15
CA PHE A 78 6.50 -4.17 -10.81
C PHE A 78 6.65 -3.92 -12.32
N SER A 79 5.63 -4.27 -13.09
CA SER A 79 5.53 -3.80 -14.48
C SER A 79 5.41 -2.29 -14.52
N PHE A 80 5.80 -1.68 -15.64
CA PHE A 80 5.74 -0.22 -15.81
C PHE A 80 4.32 0.35 -15.57
N ALA A 81 3.27 -0.36 -16.02
CA ALA A 81 1.89 0.03 -15.78
C ALA A 81 1.56 0.09 -14.28
N VAL A 82 1.95 -0.93 -13.52
CA VAL A 82 1.73 -0.98 -12.07
C VAL A 82 2.50 0.11 -11.34
N VAL A 83 3.74 0.41 -11.76
CA VAL A 83 4.53 1.51 -11.19
C VAL A 83 3.84 2.85 -11.40
N GLN A 84 3.33 3.13 -12.60
CA GLN A 84 2.61 4.37 -12.89
C GLN A 84 1.34 4.52 -12.05
N GLU A 85 0.57 3.45 -11.88
CA GLU A 85 -0.63 3.48 -11.02
C GLU A 85 -0.27 3.73 -9.55
N ILE A 86 0.80 3.10 -9.03
CA ILE A 86 1.27 3.35 -7.66
C ILE A 86 1.69 4.82 -7.49
N ALA A 87 2.41 5.38 -8.47
CA ALA A 87 2.86 6.76 -8.44
C ALA A 87 1.68 7.75 -8.48
N ALA A 88 0.75 7.58 -9.42
CA ALA A 88 -0.45 8.42 -9.54
C ALA A 88 -1.33 8.35 -8.29
N LEU A 89 -1.52 7.15 -7.74
CA LEU A 89 -2.26 6.95 -6.50
C LEU A 89 -1.59 7.64 -5.30
N ARG A 90 -0.25 7.60 -5.24
CA ARG A 90 0.51 8.28 -4.19
C ARG A 90 0.42 9.79 -4.30
N GLU A 91 0.56 10.34 -5.50
CA GLU A 91 0.41 11.78 -5.72
C GLU A 91 -1.00 12.25 -5.31
N HIS A 92 -2.03 11.51 -5.69
CA HIS A 92 -3.39 11.78 -5.26
C HIS A 92 -3.56 11.72 -3.75
N PHE A 93 -3.02 10.67 -3.12
CA PHE A 93 -3.05 10.53 -1.67
C PHE A 93 -2.38 11.72 -0.96
N ASP A 94 -1.24 12.19 -1.46
CA ASP A 94 -0.51 13.34 -0.89
C ASP A 94 -1.26 14.67 -1.07
N ALA A 95 -2.06 14.79 -2.13
CA ALA A 95 -2.95 15.94 -2.33
C ALA A 95 -4.14 15.91 -1.35
N VAL A 96 -4.68 14.73 -1.03
CA VAL A 96 -5.80 14.57 -0.07
C VAL A 96 -5.33 14.66 1.38
N TYR A 97 -4.16 14.10 1.69
CA TYR A 97 -3.57 14.05 3.03
C TYR A 97 -2.16 14.67 3.02
N PRO A 98 -2.02 16.00 3.06
CA PRO A 98 -0.71 16.64 2.99
C PRO A 98 0.22 16.20 4.14
N PRO A 99 1.51 15.94 3.87
CA PRO A 99 2.46 15.38 4.85
C PRO A 99 2.69 16.24 6.10
N GLY A 100 2.33 17.53 6.06
CA GLY A 100 2.36 18.40 7.24
C GLY A 100 1.37 18.00 8.33
N HIS A 101 0.33 17.22 8.00
CA HIS A 101 -0.63 16.70 8.97
C HIS A 101 -0.04 15.58 9.84
N ASP A 102 0.89 14.78 9.28
CA ASP A 102 1.45 13.58 9.92
C ASP A 102 2.46 13.91 11.03
N VAL A 103 3.08 15.09 10.99
CA VAL A 103 4.11 15.51 11.96
C VAL A 103 3.50 15.68 13.35
N TRP A 104 2.32 16.28 13.44
CA TRP A 104 1.62 16.49 14.72
C TRP A 104 1.06 15.17 15.27
N GLN A 105 0.53 14.31 14.39
CA GLN A 105 0.01 13.00 14.80
C GLN A 105 1.14 12.10 15.33
N LYS A 106 2.27 12.01 14.62
CA LYS A 106 3.45 11.26 15.09
C LYS A 106 3.99 11.80 16.42
N ALA A 107 4.00 13.11 16.62
CA ALA A 107 4.43 13.72 17.88
C ALA A 107 3.47 13.38 19.05
N PHE A 108 2.15 13.37 18.79
CA PHE A 108 1.15 12.97 19.78
C PHE A 108 1.28 11.48 20.17
N ASP A 109 1.44 10.59 19.19
CA ASP A 109 1.54 9.14 19.43
C ASP A 109 2.87 8.76 20.12
N ALA A 110 3.95 9.51 19.88
CA ALA A 110 5.24 9.32 20.55
C ALA A 110 5.22 9.73 22.04
N GLY A 111 4.31 10.64 22.43
CA GLY A 111 4.17 11.12 23.80
C GLY A 111 3.28 10.25 24.70
N GLN A 112 2.57 9.26 24.15
CA GLN A 112 1.71 8.35 24.90
C GLN A 112 2.36 7.00 25.26
N ARG A 113 3.67 6.86 25.10
CA ARG A 113 4.39 5.58 25.23
C ARG A 113 5.31 5.50 26.45
#